data_AF-A0A8S8Z9Q1-F1
#
_entry.id   AF-A0A8S8Z9Q1-F1
#
_cell.length_a   1.000
_cell.length_b   1.000
_cell.length_c   1.000
_cell.angle_alpha   90.00
_cell.angle_beta   90.00
_cell.angle_gamma   90.00
#
_symmetry.space_group_name_H-M   'P 1'
#
loop_
_entity.id
_entity.type
_entity.pdbx_description
1 polymer ?
#
loop_
_entity_poly.entity_id
_entity_poly.type
_entity_poly.pdbx_seq_one_letter_code
_entity_poly.pdbx_strand_id
1 'polypeptide(L)'
;MKEKPDVKWSEVIGLDDAKGALRESIVYPSKRPDLFPLGWPRGMLLYGPPGTGKTMLAAATANELDGYFINVDAASMMSKWLGEAEKNVSKLFTMARKYNEREGKPVILFIDEVDSLLGDRNSEVGGEIRAKNQFLSELDGVNGKGKETMMYVIGATNKPWSLDEPFLRRFQKRIYVSLPAQDARHKLFEQYTNPLKKSTRFNIASLAKQFDGYSASDIKDVCQGAQLLVVNELFRSATYHEPVDGEAPQDPRELTMADFKDIKARRKPSVSTENIRAYHKWSESFGAL
;
A
#
# COMPACT_ATOMS: atom_id res chain seq x y z
N MET A 1 2.13 -15.09 7.70
CA MET A 1 1.40 -15.85 6.65
C MET A 1 2.29 -15.87 5.41
N LYS A 2 2.48 -17.03 4.77
CA LYS A 2 3.32 -17.23 3.58
C LYS A 2 2.42 -17.10 2.37
N GLU A 3 2.57 -16.04 1.60
CA GLU A 3 1.88 -15.92 0.32
C GLU A 3 2.90 -15.56 -0.75
N LYS A 4 2.93 -16.32 -1.85
CA LYS A 4 3.35 -15.71 -3.11
C LYS A 4 2.24 -14.71 -3.42
N PRO A 5 2.53 -13.40 -3.41
CA PRO A 5 1.48 -12.43 -3.70
C PRO A 5 1.01 -12.67 -5.14
N ASP A 6 -0.29 -12.75 -5.36
CA ASP A 6 -0.88 -12.93 -6.72
C ASP A 6 -1.10 -11.61 -7.45
N VAL A 7 -0.53 -10.52 -6.92
CA VAL A 7 -0.69 -9.18 -7.49
C VAL A 7 0.43 -8.91 -8.48
N LYS A 8 0.09 -8.50 -9.70
CA LYS A 8 1.08 -8.09 -10.72
C LYS A 8 1.25 -6.58 -10.78
N TRP A 9 2.39 -6.10 -11.28
CA TRP A 9 2.60 -4.66 -11.50
C TRP A 9 1.61 -4.02 -12.47
N SER A 10 1.04 -4.81 -13.38
CA SER A 10 -0.03 -4.38 -14.29
C SER A 10 -1.34 -4.07 -13.56
N GLU A 11 -1.57 -4.66 -12.39
CA GLU A 11 -2.76 -4.43 -11.56
C GLU A 11 -2.59 -3.20 -10.65
N VAL A 12 -1.35 -2.77 -10.41
CA VAL A 12 -1.07 -1.51 -9.71
C VAL A 12 -1.23 -0.36 -10.69
N ILE A 13 -2.33 0.39 -10.62
CA ILE A 13 -2.59 1.49 -11.55
C ILE A 13 -1.76 2.74 -11.20
N GLY A 14 -1.01 3.26 -12.17
CA GLY A 14 -0.16 4.45 -12.01
C GLY A 14 1.11 4.16 -11.21
N LEU A 15 1.56 5.17 -10.45
CA LEU A 15 2.75 5.09 -9.58
C LEU A 15 4.04 4.70 -10.31
N ASP A 16 4.21 5.16 -11.55
CA ASP A 16 5.32 4.74 -12.40
C ASP A 16 6.69 5.13 -11.83
N ASP A 17 6.79 6.28 -11.16
CA ASP A 17 8.00 6.69 -10.44
C ASP A 17 8.33 5.75 -9.27
N ALA A 18 7.32 5.40 -8.46
CA ALA A 18 7.49 4.50 -7.33
C ALA A 18 7.84 3.07 -7.78
N LYS A 19 7.22 2.60 -8.87
CA LYS A 19 7.59 1.35 -9.55
C LYS A 19 9.02 1.41 -10.08
N GLY A 20 9.42 2.52 -10.70
CA GLY A 20 10.79 2.76 -11.16
C GLY A 20 11.81 2.62 -10.03
N ALA A 21 11.59 3.33 -8.92
CA ALA A 21 12.45 3.30 -7.75
C ALA A 21 12.57 1.89 -7.13
N LEU A 22 11.46 1.15 -7.02
CA LEU A 22 11.47 -0.25 -6.56
C LEU A 22 12.17 -1.19 -7.56
N ARG A 23 12.02 -0.93 -8.87
CA ARG A 23 12.71 -1.70 -9.91
C ARG A 23 14.22 -1.56 -9.79
N GLU A 24 14.69 -0.33 -9.64
CA GLU A 24 16.10 0.00 -9.51
C GLU A 24 16.71 -0.53 -8.22
N SER A 25 15.94 -0.49 -7.14
CA SER A 25 16.45 -0.83 -5.80
C SER A 25 16.32 -2.31 -5.44
N ILE A 26 15.38 -3.04 -6.06
CA ILE A 26 15.11 -4.46 -5.75
C ILE A 26 15.28 -5.33 -6.99
N VAL A 27 14.56 -5.01 -8.08
CA VAL A 27 14.44 -5.93 -9.23
C VAL A 27 15.78 -6.09 -9.97
N TYR A 28 16.42 -4.97 -10.32
CA TYR A 28 17.71 -5.00 -11.02
C TYR A 28 18.82 -5.68 -10.22
N PRO A 29 19.08 -5.34 -8.95
CA PRO A 29 20.12 -6.01 -8.19
C PRO A 29 19.82 -7.48 -7.89
N SER A 30 18.55 -7.87 -7.76
CA SER A 30 18.18 -9.30 -7.66
C SER A 30 18.44 -10.08 -8.96
N LYS A 31 18.29 -9.45 -10.13
CA LYS A 31 18.55 -10.11 -11.42
C LYS A 31 20.04 -10.14 -11.80
N ARG A 32 20.78 -9.07 -11.52
CA ARG A 32 22.19 -8.88 -11.91
C ARG A 32 23.02 -8.27 -10.77
N PRO A 33 23.25 -8.99 -9.66
CA PRO A 33 24.01 -8.47 -8.51
C PRO A 33 25.48 -8.16 -8.83
N ASP A 34 26.00 -8.71 -9.93
CA ASP A 34 27.32 -8.41 -10.47
C ASP A 34 27.48 -6.93 -10.83
N LEU A 35 26.40 -6.29 -11.33
CA LEU A 35 26.39 -4.89 -11.77
C LEU A 35 26.41 -3.87 -10.62
N PHE A 36 26.30 -4.32 -9.37
CA PHE A 36 26.23 -3.45 -8.20
C PHE A 36 27.44 -3.63 -7.27
N PRO A 37 28.70 -3.43 -7.73
CA PRO A 37 29.92 -3.69 -6.93
C PRO A 37 29.99 -2.93 -5.62
N LEU A 38 29.31 -1.78 -5.51
CA LEU A 38 29.24 -0.96 -4.29
C LEU A 38 28.09 -1.37 -3.35
N GLY A 39 27.34 -2.42 -3.70
CA GLY A 39 26.09 -2.79 -3.02
C GLY A 39 24.88 -1.99 -3.52
N TRP A 40 23.74 -2.23 -2.89
CA TRP A 40 22.47 -1.55 -3.19
C TRP A 40 21.61 -1.44 -1.93
N PRO A 41 20.63 -0.52 -1.92
CA PRO A 41 19.73 -0.34 -0.80
C PRO A 41 18.85 -1.57 -0.53
N ARG A 42 18.71 -1.96 0.74
CA ARG A 42 17.78 -3.03 1.16
C ARG A 42 16.67 -2.57 2.08
N GLY A 43 16.88 -1.47 2.81
CA GLY A 43 15.85 -0.79 3.59
C GLY A 43 15.17 0.30 2.76
N MET A 44 13.86 0.17 2.56
CA MET A 44 13.05 1.14 1.81
C MET A 44 11.84 1.59 2.62
N LEU A 45 11.48 2.86 2.51
CA LEU A 45 10.28 3.42 3.12
C LEU A 45 9.31 3.87 2.04
N LEU A 46 8.12 3.28 2.01
CA LEU A 46 6.98 3.79 1.24
C LEU A 46 6.19 4.73 2.13
N TYR A 47 6.04 5.99 1.74
CA TYR A 47 5.26 6.96 2.50
C TYR A 47 4.30 7.70 1.61
N GLY A 48 3.20 8.17 2.19
CA GLY A 48 2.21 8.96 1.48
C GLY A 48 0.82 8.72 2.03
N PRO A 49 -0.21 9.34 1.43
CA PRO A 49 -1.56 9.27 1.94
C PRO A 49 -2.10 7.82 2.08
N PRO A 50 -3.06 7.58 2.98
CA PRO A 50 -3.74 6.30 3.05
C PRO A 50 -4.48 5.99 1.74
N GLY A 51 -4.66 4.70 1.43
CA GLY A 51 -5.45 4.28 0.27
C GLY A 51 -4.78 4.50 -1.10
N THR A 52 -3.48 4.77 -1.15
CA THR A 52 -2.72 4.95 -2.41
C THR A 52 -2.06 3.67 -2.94
N GLY A 53 -2.15 2.55 -2.22
CA GLY A 53 -1.66 1.25 -2.71
C GLY A 53 -0.23 0.86 -2.31
N LYS A 54 0.33 1.44 -1.23
CA LYS A 54 1.67 1.09 -0.70
C LYS A 54 1.88 -0.43 -0.54
N THR A 55 0.97 -1.10 0.16
CA THR A 55 1.03 -2.56 0.42
C THR A 55 0.90 -3.36 -0.86
N MET A 56 0.01 -2.96 -1.77
CA MET A 56 -0.19 -3.60 -3.07
C MET A 56 1.05 -3.46 -3.96
N LEU A 57 1.68 -2.28 -3.98
CA LEU A 57 2.91 -2.00 -4.72
C LEU A 57 4.08 -2.88 -4.23
N ALA A 58 4.25 -3.02 -2.92
CA ALA A 58 5.28 -3.88 -2.34
C ALA A 58 5.02 -5.37 -2.64
N ALA A 59 3.77 -5.84 -2.49
CA ALA A 59 3.37 -7.20 -2.83
C ALA A 59 3.64 -7.51 -4.31
N ALA A 60 3.27 -6.59 -5.20
CA ALA A 60 3.48 -6.76 -6.63
C ALA A 60 4.97 -6.79 -7.01
N THR A 61 5.82 -6.09 -6.25
CA THR A 61 7.29 -6.14 -6.42
C THR A 61 7.88 -7.50 -6.04
N ALA A 62 7.35 -8.16 -5.01
CA ALA A 62 7.74 -9.52 -4.69
C ALA A 62 7.29 -10.52 -5.77
N ASN A 63 6.09 -10.35 -6.35
CA ASN A 63 5.60 -11.18 -7.45
C ASN A 63 6.50 -11.09 -8.69
N GLU A 64 6.92 -9.88 -9.08
CA GLU A 64 7.82 -9.63 -10.22
C GLU A 64 9.17 -10.37 -10.11
N LEU A 65 9.57 -10.74 -8.90
CA LEU A 65 10.81 -11.45 -8.59
C LEU A 65 10.62 -12.97 -8.34
N ASP A 66 9.39 -13.48 -8.49
CA ASP A 66 9.00 -14.80 -7.97
C ASP A 66 9.45 -15.02 -6.51
N GLY A 67 9.45 -13.92 -5.74
CA GLY A 67 9.93 -13.85 -4.36
C GLY A 67 8.82 -14.08 -3.33
N TYR A 68 9.22 -14.15 -2.07
CA TYR A 68 8.30 -14.22 -0.95
C TYR A 68 7.94 -12.82 -0.45
N PHE A 69 6.66 -12.64 -0.11
CA PHE A 69 6.16 -11.43 0.55
C PHE A 69 5.70 -11.78 1.95
N ILE A 70 6.31 -11.16 2.96
CA ILE A 70 5.94 -11.31 4.37
C ILE A 70 5.39 -9.97 4.83
N ASN A 71 4.07 -9.86 4.93
CA ASN A 71 3.39 -8.68 5.46
C ASN A 71 3.20 -8.82 6.98
N VAL A 72 3.60 -7.79 7.72
CA VAL A 72 3.43 -7.69 9.16
C VAL A 72 2.99 -6.28 9.52
N ASP A 73 1.96 -6.17 10.35
CA ASP A 73 1.58 -4.91 10.99
C ASP A 73 2.55 -4.63 12.14
N ALA A 74 3.19 -3.46 12.10
CA ALA A 74 4.05 -2.93 13.15
C ALA A 74 3.46 -3.03 14.57
N ALA A 75 2.17 -2.71 14.74
CA ALA A 75 1.50 -2.78 16.03
C ALA A 75 1.35 -4.23 16.53
N SER A 76 1.21 -5.19 15.62
CA SER A 76 1.09 -6.61 15.98
C SER A 76 2.39 -7.15 16.62
N MET A 77 3.55 -6.65 16.18
CA MET A 77 4.86 -7.01 16.76
C MET A 77 5.03 -6.50 18.20
N MET A 78 4.29 -5.43 18.55
CA MET A 78 4.34 -4.79 19.86
C MET A 78 3.37 -5.39 20.88
N SER A 79 2.50 -6.33 20.48
CA SER A 79 1.35 -6.73 21.30
C SER A 79 1.58 -7.90 22.29
N LYS A 80 1.03 -7.67 23.50
CA LYS A 80 0.53 -8.56 24.59
C LYS A 80 1.43 -9.29 25.61
N TRP A 81 2.75 -9.40 25.45
CA TRP A 81 3.59 -9.93 26.55
C TRP A 81 4.83 -9.06 26.78
N LEU A 82 4.89 -8.42 27.95
CA LEU A 82 6.05 -7.66 28.43
C LEU A 82 7.30 -8.55 28.37
N GLY A 83 8.22 -8.22 27.47
CA GLY A 83 9.49 -8.95 27.27
C GLY A 83 9.56 -9.80 25.99
N GLU A 84 8.45 -10.02 25.26
CA GLU A 84 8.46 -10.83 24.04
C GLU A 84 8.61 -10.03 22.74
N ALA A 85 8.37 -8.72 22.75
CA ALA A 85 8.41 -7.89 21.55
C ALA A 85 9.77 -7.94 20.82
N GLU A 86 10.88 -7.81 21.56
CA GLU A 86 12.24 -7.98 21.03
C GLU A 86 12.45 -9.37 20.40
N LYS A 87 12.02 -10.42 21.11
CA LYS A 87 12.10 -11.80 20.63
C LYS A 87 11.26 -12.01 19.37
N ASN A 88 10.10 -11.36 19.26
CA ASN A 88 9.21 -11.44 18.11
C ASN A 88 9.82 -10.76 16.88
N VAL A 89 10.41 -9.58 17.05
CA VAL A 89 11.19 -8.91 16.00
C VAL A 89 12.32 -9.82 15.53
N SER A 90 13.13 -10.35 16.45
CA SER A 90 14.26 -11.21 16.05
C SER A 90 13.81 -12.52 15.39
N LYS A 91 12.74 -13.14 15.88
CA LYS A 91 12.13 -14.33 15.25
C LYS A 91 11.64 -14.04 13.83
N LEU A 92 11.00 -12.89 13.61
CA LEU A 92 10.49 -12.48 12.30
C LEU A 92 11.63 -12.33 11.29
N PHE A 93 12.67 -11.57 11.64
CA PHE A 93 13.83 -11.39 10.76
C PHE A 93 14.59 -12.70 10.53
N THR A 94 14.74 -13.52 11.56
CA THR A 94 15.36 -14.85 11.44
C THR A 94 14.56 -15.77 10.53
N MET A 95 13.22 -15.75 10.63
CA MET A 95 12.35 -16.50 9.74
C MET A 95 12.50 -16.02 8.28
N ALA A 96 12.50 -14.71 8.05
CA ALA A 96 12.67 -14.13 6.72
C ALA A 96 14.04 -14.49 6.10
N ARG A 97 15.13 -14.41 6.87
CA ARG A 97 16.47 -14.86 6.45
C ARG A 97 16.49 -16.34 6.07
N LYS A 98 15.92 -17.20 6.91
CA LYS A 98 15.84 -18.64 6.64
C LYS A 98 15.09 -18.95 5.35
N TYR A 99 14.05 -18.19 5.01
CA TYR A 99 13.36 -18.35 3.73
C TYR A 99 14.24 -17.96 2.55
N ASN A 100 14.97 -16.84 2.66
CA ASN A 100 15.92 -16.43 1.62
C ASN A 100 17.02 -17.48 1.41
N GLU A 101 17.63 -17.95 2.50
CA GLU A 101 18.76 -18.89 2.48
C GLU A 101 18.37 -20.29 2.00
N ARG A 102 17.24 -20.83 2.47
CA ARG A 102 16.82 -22.21 2.15
C ARG A 102 16.27 -22.37 0.74
N GLU A 103 15.54 -21.36 0.27
CA GLU A 103 14.81 -21.44 -0.98
C GLU A 103 15.55 -20.76 -2.13
N GLY A 104 16.60 -19.98 -1.83
CA GLY A 104 17.37 -19.21 -2.82
C GLY A 104 16.56 -18.10 -3.49
N LYS A 105 15.41 -17.71 -2.91
CA LYS A 105 14.48 -16.72 -3.48
C LYS A 105 14.54 -15.38 -2.76
N PRO A 106 14.32 -14.25 -3.48
CA PRO A 106 14.18 -12.95 -2.83
C PRO A 106 13.06 -12.94 -1.80
N VAL A 107 13.27 -12.23 -0.68
CA VAL A 107 12.27 -12.07 0.38
C VAL A 107 12.05 -10.59 0.63
N ILE A 108 10.81 -10.13 0.50
CA ILE A 108 10.40 -8.79 0.90
C ILE A 108 9.66 -8.90 2.24
N LEU A 109 10.29 -8.40 3.30
CA LEU A 109 9.66 -8.19 4.61
C LEU A 109 9.01 -6.81 4.60
N PHE A 110 7.68 -6.79 4.50
CA PHE A 110 6.90 -5.56 4.51
C PHE A 110 6.32 -5.30 5.88
N ILE A 111 6.65 -4.15 6.45
CA ILE A 111 6.17 -3.69 7.75
C ILE A 111 5.20 -2.54 7.50
N ASP A 112 3.90 -2.78 7.71
CA ASP A 112 2.89 -1.73 7.59
C ASP A 112 2.81 -0.90 8.87
N GLU A 113 2.33 0.33 8.75
CA GLU A 113 2.20 1.30 9.85
C GLU A 113 3.45 1.41 10.73
N VAL A 114 4.64 1.54 10.12
CA VAL A 114 5.90 1.60 10.87
C VAL A 114 5.91 2.72 11.91
N ASP A 115 5.13 3.78 11.73
CA ASP A 115 4.97 4.83 12.75
C ASP A 115 4.42 4.31 14.09
N SER A 116 3.72 3.18 14.12
CA SER A 116 3.23 2.58 15.38
C SER A 116 4.33 1.93 16.23
N LEU A 117 5.44 1.49 15.61
CA LEU A 117 6.65 1.05 16.31
C LEU A 117 7.46 2.23 16.87
N LEU A 118 7.19 3.45 16.39
CA LEU A 118 8.15 4.56 16.37
C LEU A 118 7.64 5.87 16.96
N GLY A 119 6.32 5.99 17.10
CA GLY A 119 5.71 7.20 17.61
C GLY A 119 6.18 7.51 19.02
N ASP A 120 6.53 8.78 19.25
CA ASP A 120 6.84 9.34 20.56
C ASP A 120 5.70 9.06 21.55
N ARG A 121 5.80 7.94 22.26
CA ARG A 121 5.03 7.75 23.47
C ARG A 121 5.88 8.34 24.58
N ASN A 122 5.63 9.61 24.90
CA ASN A 122 6.17 10.35 26.04
C ASN A 122 5.89 9.69 27.43
N SER A 123 5.44 8.43 27.44
CA SER A 123 5.12 7.60 28.59
C SER A 123 5.66 6.17 28.43
N GLU A 124 6.85 6.00 27.84
CA GLU A 124 7.41 4.67 27.59
C GLU A 124 7.89 3.97 28.87
N VAL A 125 7.25 2.84 29.17
CA VAL A 125 7.77 1.77 30.01
C VAL A 125 8.75 0.98 29.14
N GLY A 126 10.04 0.90 29.51
CA GLY A 126 11.19 0.57 28.65
C GLY A 126 11.21 -0.72 27.79
N GLY A 127 10.12 -1.47 27.63
CA GLY A 127 9.99 -2.57 26.67
C GLY A 127 9.84 -2.12 25.21
N GLU A 128 9.15 -1.00 24.95
CA GLU A 128 8.94 -0.48 23.59
C GLU A 128 10.27 -0.01 22.96
N ILE A 129 11.09 0.73 23.73
CA ILE A 129 12.47 1.12 23.37
C ILE A 129 13.33 -0.08 22.95
N ARG A 130 13.27 -1.19 23.68
CA ARG A 130 14.06 -2.40 23.37
C ARG A 130 13.64 -3.02 22.04
N ALA A 131 12.32 -3.12 21.78
CA ALA A 131 11.82 -3.63 20.50
C ALA A 131 12.21 -2.72 19.32
N LYS A 132 12.12 -1.40 19.51
CA LYS A 132 12.58 -0.39 18.55
C LYS A 132 14.06 -0.55 18.22
N ASN A 133 14.91 -0.66 19.25
CA ASN A 133 16.35 -0.87 19.06
C ASN A 133 16.67 -2.22 18.40
N GLN A 134 15.94 -3.28 18.75
CA GLN A 134 16.11 -4.58 18.11
C GLN A 134 15.74 -4.53 16.63
N PHE A 135 14.64 -3.84 16.27
CA PHE A 135 14.26 -3.66 14.87
C PHE A 135 15.34 -2.95 14.07
N LEU A 136 15.90 -1.86 14.62
CA LEU A 136 17.01 -1.14 14.00
C LEU A 136 18.24 -2.02 13.82
N SER A 137 18.62 -2.78 14.86
CA SER A 137 19.76 -3.70 14.81
C SER A 137 19.57 -4.77 13.72
N GLU A 138 18.37 -5.35 13.62
CA GLU A 138 18.06 -6.34 12.58
C GLU A 138 18.08 -5.71 11.17
N LEU A 139 17.58 -4.48 11.01
CA LEU A 139 17.62 -3.74 9.75
C LEU A 139 19.05 -3.36 9.35
N ASP A 140 19.89 -2.94 10.30
CA ASP A 140 21.32 -2.71 10.10
C ASP A 140 22.03 -4.00 9.66
N GLY A 141 21.65 -5.14 10.25
CA GLY A 141 22.12 -6.47 9.84
C GLY A 141 21.70 -6.87 8.42
N VAL A 142 20.52 -6.45 7.94
CA VAL A 142 20.09 -6.64 6.55
C VAL A 142 20.90 -5.74 5.61
N ASN A 143 21.08 -4.46 5.98
CA ASN A 143 21.80 -3.48 5.17
C ASN A 143 23.31 -3.79 5.08
N GLY A 144 23.92 -4.35 6.13
CA GLY A 144 25.35 -4.66 6.21
C GLY A 144 25.81 -5.89 5.43
N LYS A 145 24.90 -6.76 4.97
CA LYS A 145 25.22 -8.04 4.30
C LYS A 145 25.67 -7.92 2.82
N GLY A 146 26.22 -6.78 2.40
CA GLY A 146 26.96 -6.64 1.14
C GLY A 146 26.15 -7.06 -0.09
N LYS A 147 26.57 -8.11 -0.82
CA LYS A 147 25.82 -8.72 -1.96
C LYS A 147 25.17 -10.06 -1.61
N GLU A 148 25.34 -10.53 -0.38
CA GLU A 148 25.20 -11.94 -0.01
C GLU A 148 23.75 -12.35 0.33
N THR A 149 22.83 -11.39 0.38
CA THR A 149 21.42 -11.66 0.67
C THR A 149 20.49 -10.88 -0.26
N MET A 150 19.41 -11.54 -0.67
CA MET A 150 18.28 -10.96 -1.40
C MET A 150 17.06 -10.79 -0.47
N MET A 151 17.34 -10.43 0.80
CA MET A 151 16.33 -10.01 1.75
C MET A 151 16.21 -8.48 1.71
N TYR A 152 14.98 -7.98 1.61
CA TYR A 152 14.64 -6.57 1.58
C TYR A 152 13.64 -6.27 2.68
N VAL A 153 13.73 -5.06 3.26
CA VAL A 153 12.77 -4.57 4.25
C VAL A 153 12.10 -3.33 3.68
N ILE A 154 10.78 -3.38 3.55
CA ILE A 154 9.97 -2.24 3.12
C ILE A 154 9.09 -1.82 4.29
N GLY A 155 9.34 -0.63 4.85
CA GLY A 155 8.42 0.01 5.78
C GLY A 155 7.36 0.80 5.03
N ALA A 156 6.13 0.84 5.54
CA ALA A 156 5.08 1.73 5.04
C ALA A 156 4.51 2.61 6.15
N THR A 157 4.28 3.89 5.86
CA THR A 157 3.65 4.82 6.80
C THR A 157 2.78 5.86 6.12
N ASN A 158 1.75 6.31 6.84
CA ASN A 158 0.96 7.49 6.47
C ASN A 158 1.45 8.76 7.19
N LYS A 159 2.35 8.65 8.17
CA LYS A 159 2.79 9.77 9.03
C LYS A 159 4.33 9.86 9.04
N PRO A 160 4.98 10.14 7.91
CA PRO A 160 6.43 10.12 7.82
C PRO A 160 7.11 11.16 8.74
N TRP A 161 6.40 12.23 9.13
CA TRP A 161 6.87 13.22 10.11
C TRP A 161 6.96 12.71 11.55
N SER A 162 6.35 11.57 11.89
CA SER A 162 6.52 10.96 13.22
C SER A 162 7.75 10.04 13.29
N LEU A 163 8.52 9.92 12.22
CA LEU A 163 9.74 9.12 12.18
C LEU A 163 10.95 9.98 12.53
N ASP A 164 11.75 9.50 13.48
CA ASP A 164 12.99 10.17 13.89
C ASP A 164 14.14 9.94 12.89
N GLU A 165 15.18 10.77 12.98
CA GLU A 165 16.35 10.69 12.10
C GLU A 165 17.07 9.32 12.18
N PRO A 166 17.29 8.71 13.37
CA PRO A 166 17.83 7.37 13.47
C PRO A 166 17.08 6.38 12.57
N PHE A 167 15.74 6.38 12.55
CA PHE A 167 14.98 5.48 11.69
C PHE A 167 15.12 5.79 10.21
N LEU A 168 15.01 7.07 9.84
CA LEU A 168 15.12 7.50 8.46
C LEU A 168 16.47 7.12 7.84
N ARG A 169 17.56 7.12 8.62
CA ARG A 169 18.89 6.72 8.14
C ARG A 169 19.00 5.25 7.70
N ARG A 170 18.16 4.35 8.24
CA ARG A 170 18.18 2.92 7.86
C ARG A 170 17.32 2.60 6.65
N PHE A 171 16.33 3.45 6.37
CA PHE A 171 15.58 3.43 5.13
C PHE A 171 16.33 4.28 4.09
N GLN A 172 17.31 3.65 3.44
CA GLN A 172 18.22 4.24 2.46
C GLN A 172 17.49 4.79 1.22
N LYS A 173 16.34 4.20 0.87
CA LYS A 173 15.43 4.71 -0.17
C LYS A 173 14.09 5.08 0.44
N ARG A 174 13.56 6.24 0.08
CA ARG A 174 12.31 6.78 0.61
C ARG A 174 11.45 7.24 -0.56
N ILE A 175 10.38 6.49 -0.82
CA ILE A 175 9.59 6.58 -2.03
C ILE A 175 8.22 7.15 -1.67
N TYR A 176 7.90 8.30 -2.28
CA TYR A 176 6.60 8.91 -2.12
C TYR A 176 5.56 8.18 -2.99
N VAL A 177 4.50 7.68 -2.37
CA VAL A 177 3.37 7.03 -3.02
C VAL A 177 2.20 8.01 -3.04
N SER A 178 2.15 8.79 -4.12
CA SER A 178 1.25 9.92 -4.31
C SER A 178 -0.20 9.51 -4.60
N LEU A 179 -1.10 10.49 -4.58
CA LEU A 179 -2.46 10.33 -5.09
C LEU A 179 -2.45 10.05 -6.61
N PRO A 180 -3.43 9.30 -7.13
CA PRO A 180 -3.49 8.99 -8.55
C PRO A 180 -3.69 10.27 -9.40
N ALA A 181 -2.84 10.44 -10.42
CA ALA A 181 -3.04 11.44 -11.47
C ALA A 181 -4.29 11.14 -12.32
N GLN A 182 -4.71 12.07 -13.18
CA GLN A 182 -5.94 11.94 -13.95
C GLN A 182 -6.03 10.63 -14.76
N ASP A 183 -4.94 10.22 -15.42
CA ASP A 183 -4.93 8.98 -16.22
C ASP A 183 -5.04 7.73 -15.35
N ALA A 184 -4.41 7.74 -14.16
CA ALA A 184 -4.57 6.68 -13.18
C ALA A 184 -6.01 6.63 -12.65
N ARG A 185 -6.63 7.78 -12.38
CA ARG A 185 -8.04 7.86 -11.98
C ARG A 185 -8.98 7.33 -13.05
N HIS A 186 -8.70 7.62 -14.34
CA HIS A 186 -9.46 7.07 -15.45
C HIS A 186 -9.45 5.54 -15.43
N LYS A 187 -8.25 4.94 -15.35
CA LYS A 187 -8.09 3.49 -15.27
C LYS A 187 -8.74 2.88 -14.02
N LEU A 188 -8.68 3.56 -12.88
CA LEU A 188 -9.35 3.13 -11.65
C LEU A 188 -10.88 3.11 -11.80
N PHE A 189 -11.47 4.18 -12.35
CA PHE A 189 -12.91 4.21 -12.63
C PHE A 189 -13.30 3.15 -13.65
N GLU A 190 -12.50 2.95 -14.69
CA GLU A 190 -12.72 1.89 -15.67
C GLU A 190 -12.73 0.51 -14.99
N GLN A 191 -11.72 0.20 -14.19
CA GLN A 191 -11.63 -1.07 -13.44
C GLN A 191 -12.83 -1.28 -12.52
N TYR A 192 -13.15 -0.30 -11.66
CA TYR A 192 -14.20 -0.47 -10.64
C TYR A 192 -15.61 -0.40 -11.20
N THR A 193 -15.82 0.27 -12.34
CA THR A 193 -17.13 0.30 -12.99
C THR A 193 -17.30 -0.78 -14.05
N ASN A 194 -16.23 -1.50 -14.43
CA ASN A 194 -16.30 -2.61 -15.40
C ASN A 194 -17.40 -3.63 -15.08
N PRO A 195 -17.55 -4.15 -13.84
CA PRO A 195 -18.59 -5.14 -13.53
C PRO A 195 -20.00 -4.55 -13.42
N LEU A 196 -20.18 -3.23 -13.53
CA LEU A 196 -21.46 -2.55 -13.30
C LEU A 196 -22.16 -2.21 -14.61
N LYS A 197 -23.50 -2.30 -14.61
CA LYS A 197 -24.35 -1.84 -15.72
C LYS A 197 -24.32 -0.31 -15.78
N LYS A 198 -23.94 0.23 -16.93
CA LYS A 198 -23.71 1.68 -17.15
C LYS A 198 -24.56 2.14 -18.32
N SER A 199 -25.12 3.34 -18.19
CA SER A 199 -25.84 3.98 -19.29
C SER A 199 -24.94 4.30 -20.48
N THR A 200 -25.53 4.41 -21.67
CA THR A 200 -24.80 4.79 -22.90
C THR A 200 -24.11 6.15 -22.84
N ARG A 201 -24.57 7.04 -21.94
CA ARG A 201 -23.99 8.37 -21.71
C ARG A 201 -22.95 8.39 -20.59
N PHE A 202 -22.53 7.23 -20.08
CA PHE A 202 -21.56 7.14 -18.99
C PHE A 202 -20.16 7.55 -19.46
N ASN A 203 -19.57 8.56 -18.81
CA ASN A 203 -18.30 9.15 -19.23
C ASN A 203 -17.24 9.06 -18.13
N ILE A 204 -16.37 8.06 -18.24
CA ILE A 204 -15.27 7.79 -17.30
C ILE A 204 -14.27 8.95 -17.27
N ALA A 205 -13.95 9.56 -18.42
CA ALA A 205 -13.03 10.69 -18.48
C ALA A 205 -13.54 11.91 -17.69
N SER A 206 -14.87 12.12 -17.66
CA SER A 206 -15.50 13.15 -16.84
C SER A 206 -15.37 12.83 -15.35
N LEU A 207 -15.55 11.57 -14.94
CA LEU A 207 -15.33 11.14 -13.55
C LEU A 207 -13.87 11.36 -13.13
N ALA A 208 -12.91 10.95 -13.95
CA ALA A 208 -11.48 11.11 -13.67
C ALA A 208 -11.09 12.57 -13.42
N LYS A 209 -11.71 13.53 -14.13
CA LYS A 209 -11.53 14.97 -13.91
C LYS A 209 -12.23 15.47 -12.64
N GLN A 210 -13.44 14.99 -12.38
CA GLN A 210 -14.25 15.47 -11.26
C GLN A 210 -13.73 15.02 -9.89
N PHE A 211 -13.15 13.83 -9.80
CA PHE A 211 -12.66 13.24 -8.54
C PHE A 211 -11.16 13.48 -8.35
N ASP A 212 -10.67 14.68 -8.69
CA ASP A 212 -9.31 15.09 -8.35
C ASP A 212 -9.11 15.19 -6.84
N GLY A 213 -7.94 14.77 -6.37
CA GLY A 213 -7.61 14.68 -4.93
C GLY A 213 -8.12 13.42 -4.22
N TYR A 214 -8.86 12.53 -4.90
CA TYR A 214 -9.31 11.25 -4.33
C TYR A 214 -8.20 10.18 -4.42
N SER A 215 -8.03 9.40 -3.36
CA SER A 215 -7.15 8.21 -3.36
C SER A 215 -7.75 7.06 -4.17
N ALA A 216 -6.98 6.01 -4.44
CA ALA A 216 -7.49 4.81 -5.11
C ALA A 216 -8.59 4.13 -4.27
N SER A 217 -8.45 4.15 -2.94
CA SER A 217 -9.50 3.68 -2.02
C SER A 217 -10.75 4.56 -2.08
N ASP A 218 -10.61 5.88 -2.11
CA ASP A 218 -11.78 6.76 -2.21
C ASP A 218 -12.53 6.56 -3.53
N ILE A 219 -11.83 6.31 -4.64
CA ILE A 219 -12.46 6.04 -5.94
C ILE A 219 -13.24 4.72 -5.91
N LYS A 220 -12.68 3.67 -5.28
CA LYS A 220 -13.41 2.42 -5.03
C LYS A 220 -14.69 2.67 -4.23
N ASP A 221 -14.57 3.41 -3.14
CA ASP A 221 -15.70 3.77 -2.28
C ASP A 221 -16.76 4.59 -3.02
N VAL A 222 -16.36 5.48 -3.92
CA VAL A 222 -17.27 6.25 -4.77
C VAL A 222 -18.06 5.31 -5.70
N CYS A 223 -17.39 4.35 -6.33
CA CYS A 223 -18.04 3.37 -7.21
C CYS A 223 -18.98 2.45 -6.42
N GLN A 224 -18.57 1.97 -5.25
CA GLN A 224 -19.41 1.18 -4.35
C GLN A 224 -20.62 1.97 -3.84
N GLY A 225 -20.43 3.26 -3.54
CA GLY A 225 -21.52 4.16 -3.17
C GLY A 225 -22.56 4.29 -4.29
N ALA A 226 -22.11 4.49 -5.53
CA ALA A 226 -23.00 4.57 -6.68
C ALA A 226 -23.73 3.24 -6.95
N GLN A 227 -23.03 2.11 -6.83
CA GLN A 227 -23.64 0.77 -6.88
C GLN A 227 -24.72 0.61 -5.82
N LEU A 228 -24.44 0.99 -4.58
CA LEU A 228 -25.39 0.85 -3.47
C LEU A 228 -26.63 1.73 -3.64
N LEU A 229 -26.51 2.90 -4.28
CA LEU A 229 -27.67 3.75 -4.60
C LEU A 229 -28.68 3.00 -5.47
N VAL A 230 -28.24 2.46 -6.61
CA VAL A 230 -29.14 1.77 -7.55
C VAL A 230 -29.68 0.45 -6.99
N VAL A 231 -28.88 -0.25 -6.18
CA VAL A 231 -29.33 -1.46 -5.47
C VAL A 231 -30.40 -1.11 -4.45
N ASN A 232 -30.22 -0.06 -3.65
CA ASN A 232 -31.22 0.37 -2.68
C ASN A 232 -32.53 0.82 -3.34
N GLU A 233 -32.45 1.46 -4.52
CA GLU A 233 -33.65 1.83 -5.28
C GLU A 233 -34.44 0.60 -5.74
N LEU A 234 -33.76 -0.46 -6.21
CA LEU A 234 -34.40 -1.72 -6.57
C LEU A 234 -35.14 -2.31 -5.35
N PHE A 235 -34.43 -2.51 -4.23
CA PHE A 235 -35.01 -3.12 -3.02
C PHE A 235 -36.13 -2.28 -2.37
N ARG A 236 -36.18 -0.97 -2.65
CA ARG A 236 -37.26 -0.09 -2.17
C ARG A 236 -38.42 0.04 -3.15
N SER A 237 -38.30 -0.52 -4.36
CA SER A 237 -39.39 -0.50 -5.32
C SER A 237 -40.57 -1.32 -4.80
N ALA A 238 -41.77 -0.77 -4.92
CA ALA A 238 -43.01 -1.49 -4.59
C ALA A 238 -43.22 -2.75 -5.46
N THR A 239 -42.52 -2.83 -6.59
CA THR A 239 -42.57 -3.97 -7.53
C THR A 239 -41.48 -5.01 -7.26
N TYR A 240 -40.63 -4.81 -6.24
CA TYR A 240 -39.56 -5.76 -5.94
C TYR A 240 -40.09 -7.01 -5.24
N HIS A 241 -39.66 -8.17 -5.71
CA HIS A 241 -39.88 -9.46 -5.06
C HIS A 241 -38.67 -10.37 -5.29
N GLU A 242 -38.48 -11.34 -4.39
CA GLU A 242 -37.45 -12.36 -4.59
C GLU A 242 -37.81 -13.23 -5.80
N PRO A 243 -36.85 -13.56 -6.68
CA PRO A 243 -37.12 -14.34 -7.87
C PRO A 243 -37.65 -15.74 -7.50
N VAL A 244 -38.78 -16.13 -8.10
CA VAL A 244 -39.32 -17.48 -7.98
C VAL A 244 -38.72 -18.41 -9.04
N ASP A 245 -38.83 -19.72 -8.84
CA ASP A 245 -38.23 -20.70 -9.74
C ASP A 245 -38.75 -20.52 -11.19
N GLY A 246 -37.81 -20.41 -12.14
CA GLY A 246 -38.09 -20.09 -13.53
C GLY A 246 -38.23 -18.60 -13.88
N GLU A 247 -38.21 -17.67 -12.92
CA GLU A 247 -38.23 -16.23 -13.18
C GLU A 247 -36.81 -15.63 -13.27
N ALA A 248 -36.61 -14.69 -14.19
CA ALA A 248 -35.36 -13.94 -14.27
C ALA A 248 -35.24 -12.95 -13.09
N PRO A 249 -34.07 -12.86 -12.42
CA PRO A 249 -33.88 -11.88 -11.36
C PRO A 249 -34.09 -10.44 -11.85
N GLN A 250 -34.73 -9.63 -11.01
CA GLN A 250 -34.82 -8.20 -11.26
C GLN A 250 -33.45 -7.54 -11.08
N ASP A 251 -33.06 -6.74 -12.06
CA ASP A 251 -31.79 -6.04 -12.07
C ASP A 251 -31.93 -4.59 -11.58
N PRO A 252 -30.92 -4.04 -10.88
CA PRO A 252 -30.85 -2.61 -10.66
C PRO A 252 -30.82 -1.84 -11.99
N ARG A 253 -31.34 -0.61 -11.99
CA ARG A 253 -31.19 0.28 -13.15
C ARG A 253 -29.72 0.55 -13.45
N GLU A 254 -29.45 0.97 -14.68
CA GLU A 254 -28.11 1.39 -15.10
C GLU A 254 -27.60 2.59 -14.28
N LEU A 255 -26.28 2.60 -14.06
CA LEU A 255 -25.58 3.74 -13.49
C LEU A 255 -25.51 4.91 -14.47
N THR A 256 -25.67 6.09 -13.92
CA THR A 256 -25.65 7.37 -14.64
C THR A 256 -24.63 8.32 -14.02
N MET A 257 -24.31 9.39 -14.75
CA MET A 257 -23.45 10.46 -14.21
C MET A 257 -24.09 11.18 -13.00
N ALA A 258 -25.42 11.15 -12.86
CA ALA A 258 -26.12 11.76 -11.73
C ALA A 258 -25.81 11.05 -10.41
N ASP A 259 -25.73 9.71 -10.43
CA ASP A 259 -25.39 8.90 -9.26
C ASP A 259 -24.03 9.32 -8.67
N PHE A 260 -23.04 9.52 -9.53
CA PHE A 260 -21.70 9.96 -9.11
C PHE A 260 -21.68 11.41 -8.64
N LYS A 261 -22.52 12.28 -9.21
CA LYS A 261 -22.69 13.66 -8.73
C LYS A 261 -23.26 13.68 -7.31
N ASP A 262 -24.24 12.83 -7.04
CA ASP A 262 -24.85 12.70 -5.71
C ASP A 262 -23.86 12.15 -4.68
N ILE A 263 -23.07 11.15 -5.05
CA ILE A 263 -21.98 10.63 -4.20
C ILE A 263 -20.96 11.73 -3.91
N LYS A 264 -20.53 12.49 -4.92
CA LYS A 264 -19.54 13.58 -4.74
C LYS A 264 -20.04 14.70 -3.81
N ALA A 265 -21.36 14.95 -3.80
CA ALA A 265 -21.95 15.93 -2.88
C ALA A 265 -21.79 15.50 -1.41
N ARG A 266 -21.87 14.19 -1.14
CA ARG A 266 -21.87 13.61 0.23
C ARG A 266 -20.51 13.10 0.69
N ARG A 267 -19.65 12.66 -0.23
CA ARG A 267 -18.34 12.05 0.06
C ARG A 267 -17.22 12.90 -0.50
N LYS A 268 -16.49 13.58 0.40
CA LYS A 268 -15.27 14.35 0.09
C LYS A 268 -14.03 13.44 0.07
N PRO A 269 -12.90 13.87 -0.53
CA PRO A 269 -11.65 13.11 -0.46
C PRO A 269 -11.24 12.85 0.99
N SER A 270 -10.65 11.70 1.28
CA SER A 270 -10.14 11.38 2.62
C SER A 270 -8.83 12.10 2.97
N VAL A 271 -8.16 12.69 1.96
CA VAL A 271 -6.88 13.36 2.10
C VAL A 271 -7.06 14.86 1.84
N SER A 272 -6.73 15.69 2.84
CA SER A 272 -6.81 17.15 2.72
C SER A 272 -5.66 17.72 1.88
N THR A 273 -5.88 18.89 1.28
CA THR A 273 -4.82 19.64 0.58
C THR A 273 -3.64 19.99 1.51
N GLU A 274 -3.92 20.22 2.79
CA GLU A 274 -2.89 20.46 3.81
C GLU A 274 -2.01 19.21 4.02
N ASN A 275 -2.62 18.02 4.12
CA ASN A 275 -1.88 16.76 4.22
C ASN A 275 -0.99 16.55 2.98
N ILE A 276 -1.52 16.82 1.78
CA ILE A 276 -0.74 16.73 0.53
C ILE A 276 0.49 17.65 0.60
N ARG A 277 0.31 18.91 1.02
CA ARG A 277 1.43 19.85 1.21
C ARG A 277 2.43 19.37 2.26
N ALA A 278 1.95 18.77 3.35
CA ALA A 278 2.83 18.20 4.38
C ALA A 278 3.71 17.08 3.81
N TYR A 279 3.16 16.19 2.98
CA TYR A 279 3.96 15.16 2.29
C TYR A 279 4.99 15.77 1.33
N HIS A 280 4.63 16.79 0.54
CA HIS A 280 5.58 17.46 -0.34
C HIS A 280 6.73 18.12 0.44
N LYS A 281 6.41 18.90 1.48
CA LYS A 281 7.42 19.53 2.33
C LYS A 281 8.34 18.50 2.99
N TRP A 282 7.77 17.38 3.46
CA TRP A 282 8.56 16.29 4.02
C TRP A 282 9.44 15.64 2.96
N SER A 283 8.93 15.41 1.74
CA SER A 283 9.70 14.87 0.61
C SER A 283 10.84 15.79 0.17
N GLU A 284 10.68 17.11 0.22
CA GLU A 284 11.75 18.06 -0.08
C GLU A 284 12.88 18.00 0.96
N SER A 285 12.53 17.74 2.22
CA SER A 285 13.48 17.71 3.33
C SER A 285 14.18 16.34 3.49
N PHE A 286 13.46 15.26 3.19
CA PHE A 286 13.88 13.89 3.51
C PHE A 286 13.77 12.92 2.35
N GLY A 287 13.37 13.36 1.16
CA GLY A 287 13.27 12.52 -0.04
C GLY A 287 14.63 11.91 -0.39
N ALA A 288 14.62 10.61 -0.65
CA ALA A 288 15.79 9.85 -1.08
C ALA A 288 15.32 8.88 -2.18
N LEU A 289 15.09 9.44 -3.37
CA LEU A 289 14.71 8.67 -4.56
C LEU A 289 15.88 7.88 -5.12
#